data_AF-A0A3D5MW23-F1
#
_entry.id   AF-A0A3D5MW23-F1
#
_cell.length_a   1.000
_cell.length_b   1.000
_cell.length_c   1.000
_cell.angle_alpha   90.00
_cell.angle_beta   90.00
_cell.angle_gamma   90.00
#
_symmetry.space_group_name_H-M   'P 1'
#
loop_
_entity.id
_entity.type
_entity.pdbx_description
1 polymer ?
#
loop_
_entity_poly.entity_id
_entity_poly.type
_entity_poly.pdbx_seq_one_letter_code
_entity_poly.pdbx_strand_id
1 'polypeptide(L)' 'ADFRDADFRDADFSGADLSKSIYITQIQINSAKGDLNTKLPESLIRPQSWSK' A
#
# COMPACT_ATOMS: atom_id res chain seq x y z
N ALA A 1 10.80 -11.90 -13.63
CA ALA A 1 11.07 -11.10 -12.43
C ALA A 1 10.03 -11.49 -11.40
N ASP A 2 10.45 -12.18 -10.33
CA ASP A 2 9.56 -12.63 -9.26
C ASP A 2 9.43 -11.46 -8.26
N PHE A 3 8.21 -10.93 -8.07
CA PHE A 3 7.95 -9.78 -7.18
C PHE A 3 8.02 -10.14 -5.68
N ARG A 4 8.55 -11.33 -5.35
CA ARG A 4 8.70 -11.81 -3.97
C ARG A 4 9.81 -11.12 -3.16
N ASP A 5 10.79 -10.51 -3.84
CA ASP A 5 11.87 -9.73 -3.22
C ASP A 5 11.77 -8.22 -3.47
N ALA A 6 10.61 -7.73 -3.95
CA ALA A 6 10.36 -6.29 -3.97
C ALA A 6 10.20 -5.83 -2.52
N ASP A 7 11.27 -5.25 -1.98
CA ASP A 7 11.28 -4.63 -0.67
C ASP A 7 10.34 -3.41 -0.68
N PHE A 8 9.05 -3.63 -0.44
CA PHE A 8 8.06 -2.57 -0.33
C PHE A 8 8.25 -1.71 0.93
N ARG A 9 9.25 -1.97 1.79
CA ARG A 9 9.52 -1.16 3.00
C ARG A 9 9.78 0.31 2.67
N ASP A 10 10.24 0.60 1.44
CA ASP A 10 10.48 1.97 0.96
C ASP A 10 9.54 2.44 -0.16
N ALA A 11 8.53 1.64 -0.55
CA ALA A 11 7.53 2.11 -1.50
C ALA A 11 6.63 3.16 -0.83
N ASP A 12 6.63 4.38 -1.38
CA ASP A 12 5.77 5.48 -0.92
C ASP A 12 4.56 5.62 -1.85
N PHE A 13 3.39 5.33 -1.30
CA PHE A 13 2.09 5.46 -1.97
C PHE A 13 1.30 6.68 -1.49
N SER A 14 1.92 7.61 -0.75
CA SER A 14 1.23 8.80 -0.22
C SER A 14 0.52 9.57 -1.34
N GLY A 15 -0.78 9.85 -1.17
CA GLY A 15 -1.63 10.50 -2.16
C GLY A 15 -1.99 9.66 -3.39
N ALA A 16 -1.55 8.39 -3.48
CA ALA A 16 -1.85 7.54 -4.62
C ALA A 16 -3.30 7.00 -4.59
N ASP A 17 -3.87 6.79 -5.78
CA ASP A 17 -5.14 6.10 -5.94
C ASP A 17 -4.92 4.63 -6.33
N LEU A 18 -4.92 3.74 -5.34
CA LEU A 18 -4.79 2.30 -5.52
C LEU A 18 -6.16 1.59 -5.57
N SER A 19 -7.28 2.33 -5.61
CA SER A 19 -8.63 1.73 -5.53
C SER A 19 -8.93 0.69 -6.61
N LYS A 20 -8.23 0.77 -7.76
CA LYS A 20 -8.36 -0.16 -8.89
C LYS A 20 -7.22 -1.19 -8.98
N SER A 21 -6.31 -1.21 -8.01
CA SER A 21 -5.18 -2.15 -8.01
C SER A 21 -5.65 -3.56 -7.65
N ILE A 22 -5.38 -4.53 -8.53
CA ILE A 22 -5.79 -5.94 -8.38
C ILE A 22 -4.67 -6.88 -7.91
N TYR A 23 -3.44 -6.38 -7.82
CA TYR A 23 -2.25 -7.18 -7.47
C TYR A 23 -1.62 -6.80 -6.13
N ILE A 24 -2.28 -5.98 -5.33
CA ILE A 24 -1.78 -5.51 -4.04
C ILE A 24 -2.42 -6.32 -2.91
N THR A 25 -1.60 -6.76 -1.98
CA THR A 25 -1.98 -7.55 -0.81
C THR A 25 -1.89 -6.72 0.48
N GLN A 26 -2.58 -7.16 1.53
CA GLN A 26 -2.50 -6.53 2.84
C GLN A 26 -1.07 -6.49 3.40
N ILE A 27 -0.28 -7.55 3.16
CA ILE A 27 1.11 -7.63 3.64
C ILE A 27 1.98 -6.55 2.97
N GLN A 28 1.79 -6.30 1.67
CA GLN A 28 2.49 -5.23 0.95
C GLN A 28 2.08 -3.85 1.47
N ILE A 29 0.78 -3.62 1.67
CA ILE A 29 0.27 -2.36 2.24
C ILE A 29 0.80 -2.11 3.65
N ASN A 30 0.83 -3.14 4.51
CA ASN A 30 1.36 -3.03 5.87
C ASN A 30 2.85 -2.67 5.91
N SER A 31 3.60 -3.00 4.86
CA SER A 31 5.03 -2.74 4.77
C SER A 31 5.35 -1.39 4.09
N ALA A 32 4.43 -0.81 3.34
CA ALA A 32 4.64 0.41 2.56
C ALA A 32 4.38 1.69 3.37
N LYS A 33 4.89 2.82 2.85
CA LYS A 33 4.56 4.17 3.32
C LYS A 33 3.32 4.68 2.57
N GLY A 34 2.52 5.49 3.24
CA GLY A 34 1.31 6.09 2.71
C GLY A 34 0.69 7.04 3.73
N ASP A 35 -0.41 7.65 3.33
CA ASP A 35 -1.07 8.72 4.08
C ASP A 35 -2.60 8.57 4.07
N LEU A 36 -3.28 9.52 4.71
CA LEU A 36 -4.74 9.55 4.75
C LEU A 36 -5.39 9.78 3.39
N ASN A 37 -4.65 10.37 2.44
CA ASN A 37 -5.12 10.65 1.08
C ASN A 37 -4.98 9.43 0.14
N THR A 38 -4.19 8.44 0.55
CA THR A 38 -3.99 7.22 -0.21
C THR A 38 -5.29 6.42 -0.22
N LYS A 39 -5.80 6.16 -1.43
CA LYS A 39 -7.03 5.37 -1.62
C LYS A 39 -6.66 3.92 -1.84
N LEU A 40 -7.31 3.03 -1.11
CA LEU A 40 -7.09 1.59 -1.19
C LEU A 40 -8.30 0.90 -1.84
N PRO A 41 -8.10 -0.30 -2.42
CA PRO A 41 -9.21 -1.20 -2.73
C PRO A 41 -10.04 -1.48 -1.48
N GLU A 42 -11.35 -1.69 -1.65
CA GLU A 42 -12.27 -1.96 -0.53
C GLU A 42 -11.91 -3.21 0.28
N SER A 43 -11.15 -4.14 -0.31
CA SER A 43 -10.68 -5.36 0.34
C SER A 43 -9.46 -5.16 1.25
N LEU A 44 -8.82 -3.99 1.24
CA LEU A 44 -7.60 -3.71 2.00
C LEU A 44 -7.86 -2.73 3.14
N ILE A 45 -7.18 -2.95 4.25
CA ILE A 45 -7.24 -2.13 5.46
C ILE A 45 -6.05 -1.18 5.45
N ARG A 46 -6.32 0.10 5.72
CA ARG A 46 -5.29 1.12 5.90
C ARG A 46 -4.43 0.81 7.14
N PRO A 47 -3.09 0.77 7.02
CA PRO A 47 -2.20 0.62 8.16
C PRO A 47 -2.31 1.82 9.11
N GLN A 48 -2.24 1.57 10.42
CA GLN A 48 -2.25 2.63 11.43
C GLN A 48 -1.03 3.57 11.32
N SER A 49 0.07 3.09 10.72
CA SER A 49 1.27 3.88 10.45
C SER A 49 1.04 5.02 9.43
N TRP A 50 -0.02 4.99 8.63
CA TRP A 50 -0.38 6.03 7.65
C TRP A 50 -1.15 7.20 8.27
N SER A 51 -0.88 7.48 9.55
CA SER A 51 -1.58 8.47 10.37
C SER A 51 -1.06 9.91 10.22
N LYS A 52 -0.27 10.18 9.18
CA LYS A 52 0.14 11.53 8.77
C LYS A 52 -0.47 11.90 7.43
#